data_AF-A0A7L0S1R3-F1
#
_entry.id   AF-A0A7L0S1R3-F1
#
_cell.length_a   1.000
_cell.length_b   1.000
_cell.length_c   1.000
_cell.angle_alpha   90.00
_cell.angle_beta   90.00
_cell.angle_gamma   90.00
#
_symmetry.space_group_name_H-M   'P 1'
#
loop_
_entity.id
_entity.type
_entity.pdbx_description
1 polymer ?
#
loop_
_entity_poly.entity_id
_entity_poly.type
_entity_poly.pdbx_seq_one_letter_code
_entity_poly.pdbx_strand_id
1 'polypeptide(L)'
;QDARLYEEWKWFRCPTLLEVLEEFPSVGLPAALLLTQLPLLQPRYYSISSAPGPSPGEIHLTVAVVTYHSEDGQGPLHYGVCSTWLARLQPGDTVPAFIRGAPLFRLPPTPEVPCVLVGPGTGVAPFRSFWQHRLHHLRAGGAPLGSMVLVFGCRSSALDHIYRQEMQEAQEQGALSQVLTAFSREPGTPK
;
A
#
# COMPACT_ATOMS: atom_id res chain seq x y z
N GLN A 1 21.98 -1.46 -31.62
CA GLN A 1 20.64 -1.87 -32.13
C GLN A 1 19.98 -2.83 -31.15
N ASP A 2 20.70 -3.86 -30.67
CA ASP A 2 20.16 -4.88 -29.74
C ASP A 2 19.61 -4.33 -28.42
N ALA A 3 20.27 -3.34 -27.81
CA ALA A 3 19.78 -2.76 -26.55
C ALA A 3 18.38 -2.12 -26.70
N ARG A 4 18.07 -1.54 -27.86
CA ARG A 4 16.76 -0.93 -28.11
C ARG A 4 15.68 -2.01 -28.27
N LEU A 5 15.96 -3.07 -29.02
CA LEU A 5 15.06 -4.20 -29.20
C LEU A 5 14.76 -4.89 -27.86
N TYR A 6 15.78 -5.05 -27.01
CA TYR A 6 15.60 -5.59 -25.67
C TYR A 6 14.70 -4.71 -24.79
N GLU A 7 14.92 -3.39 -24.76
CA GLU A 7 14.08 -2.48 -23.98
C GLU A 7 12.64 -2.48 -24.47
N GLU A 8 12.43 -2.44 -25.79
CA GLU A 8 11.08 -2.53 -26.39
C GLU A 8 10.38 -3.83 -25.99
N TRP A 9 11.03 -4.99 -26.15
CA TRP A 9 10.49 -6.29 -25.76
C TRP A 9 10.20 -6.39 -24.26
N LYS A 10 11.13 -5.94 -23.40
CA LYS A 10 11.00 -5.97 -21.94
C LYS A 10 9.82 -5.13 -21.46
N TRP A 11 9.67 -3.90 -21.93
CA TRP A 11 8.61 -3.01 -21.47
C TRP A 11 7.25 -3.37 -22.05
N PHE A 12 7.21 -3.82 -23.30
CA PHE A 12 5.97 -4.24 -23.94
C PHE A 12 5.43 -5.54 -23.34
N ARG A 13 6.29 -6.54 -23.14
CA ARG A 13 5.85 -7.87 -22.66
C ARG A 13 5.89 -8.05 -21.14
N CYS A 14 6.77 -7.34 -20.44
CA CYS A 14 7.07 -7.56 -19.02
C CYS A 14 7.21 -9.05 -18.65
N PRO A 15 7.99 -9.85 -19.40
CA PRO A 15 7.89 -11.30 -19.35
C PRO A 15 8.47 -11.87 -18.04
N THR A 16 7.79 -12.87 -17.50
CA THR A 16 8.31 -13.77 -16.48
C THR A 16 9.32 -14.74 -17.10
N LEU A 17 10.19 -15.33 -16.28
CA LEU A 17 11.15 -16.32 -16.79
C LEU A 17 10.48 -17.51 -17.47
N LEU A 18 9.30 -17.92 -16.99
CA LEU A 18 8.52 -18.98 -17.62
C LEU A 18 8.12 -18.60 -19.05
N GLU A 19 7.55 -17.40 -19.23
CA GLU A 19 7.13 -16.90 -20.55
C GLU A 19 8.33 -16.77 -21.51
N VAL A 20 9.52 -16.41 -21.00
CA VAL A 20 10.75 -16.41 -21.82
C VAL A 20 11.09 -17.82 -22.32
N LEU A 21 10.97 -18.84 -21.47
CA LEU A 21 11.29 -20.22 -21.87
C LEU A 21 10.21 -20.82 -22.79
N GLU A 22 8.96 -20.38 -22.67
CA GLU A 22 7.89 -20.73 -23.59
C GLU A 22 8.07 -20.06 -24.96
N GLU A 23 8.52 -18.80 -25.00
CA GLU A 23 8.83 -18.08 -26.24
C GLU A 23 10.05 -18.65 -26.96
N PHE A 24 11.07 -19.11 -26.22
CA PHE A 24 12.30 -19.66 -26.75
C PHE A 24 12.50 -21.13 -26.32
N PRO A 25 11.69 -22.07 -26.85
CA PRO A 25 11.62 -23.45 -26.35
C PRO A 25 12.88 -24.28 -26.62
N SER A 26 13.79 -23.82 -27.49
CA SER A 26 15.08 -24.48 -27.73
C SER A 26 16.11 -24.22 -26.62
N VAL A 27 15.82 -23.32 -25.67
CA VAL A 27 16.72 -22.99 -24.56
C VAL A 27 16.75 -24.16 -23.57
N GLY A 28 17.82 -24.94 -23.59
CA GLY A 28 18.10 -25.94 -22.57
C GLY A 28 18.67 -25.26 -21.32
N LEU A 29 17.82 -24.99 -20.32
CA LEU A 29 18.22 -24.26 -19.11
C LEU A 29 18.62 -25.20 -17.96
N PRO A 30 19.90 -25.26 -17.55
CA PRO A 30 20.30 -26.10 -16.42
C PRO A 30 19.77 -25.54 -15.09
N ALA A 31 19.28 -26.42 -14.22
CA ALA A 31 18.77 -26.03 -12.90
C ALA A 31 19.82 -25.28 -12.04
N ALA A 32 21.11 -25.65 -12.16
CA ALA A 32 22.18 -24.96 -11.45
C ALA A 32 22.33 -23.48 -11.89
N LEU A 33 22.08 -23.17 -13.17
CA LEU A 33 22.12 -21.79 -13.65
C LEU A 33 20.97 -20.98 -13.05
N LEU A 34 19.76 -21.54 -13.00
CA LEU A 34 18.60 -20.92 -12.34
C LEU A 34 18.90 -20.57 -10.88
N LEU A 35 19.40 -21.54 -10.12
CA LEU A 35 19.64 -21.37 -8.68
C LEU A 35 20.76 -20.37 -8.35
N THR A 36 21.71 -20.17 -9.28
CA THR A 36 22.88 -19.31 -9.05
C THR A 36 22.74 -17.91 -9.64
N GLN A 37 21.92 -17.73 -10.68
CA GLN A 37 21.80 -16.45 -11.38
C GLN A 37 20.53 -15.67 -11.03
N LEU A 38 19.48 -16.34 -10.52
CA LEU A 38 18.28 -15.61 -10.11
C LEU A 38 18.53 -14.80 -8.83
N PRO A 39 18.04 -13.55 -8.77
CA PRO A 39 18.14 -12.77 -7.56
C PRO A 39 17.27 -13.39 -6.45
N LEU A 40 17.69 -13.20 -5.20
CA LEU A 40 16.89 -13.59 -4.05
C LEU A 40 15.55 -12.83 -4.05
N LEU A 41 14.49 -13.52 -3.63
CA LEU A 41 13.16 -12.94 -3.52
C LEU A 41 13.17 -11.81 -2.46
N GLN A 42 13.03 -10.58 -2.93
CA GLN A 42 13.05 -9.41 -2.05
C GLN A 42 11.75 -9.28 -1.23
N PRO A 43 11.82 -8.86 0.05
CA PRO A 43 10.63 -8.53 0.83
C PRO A 43 9.93 -7.29 0.25
N ARG A 44 8.62 -7.16 0.48
CA ARG A 44 7.85 -5.96 0.13
C ARG A 44 7.50 -5.20 1.41
N TYR A 45 7.69 -3.88 1.36
CA TYR A 45 7.38 -3.00 2.48
C TYR A 45 5.95 -2.48 2.39
N TYR A 46 5.27 -2.47 3.52
CA TYR A 46 3.96 -1.87 3.70
C TYR A 46 3.98 -0.98 4.92
N SER A 47 3.32 0.18 4.83
CA SER A 47 3.12 1.03 6.00
C SER A 47 2.13 0.36 6.95
N ILE A 48 2.51 0.25 8.23
CA ILE A 48 1.61 -0.21 9.28
C ILE A 48 0.45 0.78 9.41
N SER A 49 -0.76 0.25 9.39
CA SER A 49 -2.03 0.98 9.43
C SER A 49 -2.79 0.79 10.74
N SER A 50 -2.10 0.29 11.78
CA SER A 50 -2.60 0.18 13.15
C SER A 50 -1.72 0.95 14.14
N ALA A 51 -2.31 1.40 15.23
CA ALA A 51 -1.57 1.83 16.41
C ALA A 51 -1.52 0.70 17.46
N PRO A 52 -0.41 0.54 18.21
CA PRO A 52 -0.26 -0.55 19.18
C PRO A 52 -1.21 -0.45 20.38
N GLY A 53 -1.63 0.77 20.77
CA GLY A 53 -2.58 0.98 21.87
C GLY A 53 -3.96 0.35 21.61
N PRO A 54 -4.67 0.73 20.52
CA PRO A 54 -5.97 0.15 20.19
C PRO A 54 -5.92 -1.27 19.62
N SER A 55 -4.76 -1.73 19.15
CA SER A 55 -4.59 -3.06 18.51
C SER A 55 -3.39 -3.82 19.11
N PRO A 56 -3.44 -4.18 20.40
CA PRO A 56 -2.32 -4.85 21.06
C PRO A 56 -2.09 -6.25 20.47
N GLY A 57 -0.86 -6.52 20.03
CA GLY A 57 -0.49 -7.80 19.41
C GLY A 57 -0.85 -7.93 17.92
N GLU A 58 -1.39 -6.87 17.31
CA GLU A 58 -1.86 -6.89 15.92
C GLU A 58 -1.10 -5.89 15.04
N ILE A 59 -0.89 -6.27 13.78
CA ILE A 59 -0.36 -5.39 12.73
C ILE A 59 -1.37 -5.35 11.59
N HIS A 60 -1.91 -4.17 11.31
CA HIS A 60 -2.80 -3.96 10.17
C HIS A 60 -2.03 -3.40 8.98
N LEU A 61 -2.34 -3.86 7.78
CA LEU A 61 -1.78 -3.34 6.53
C LEU A 61 -2.92 -2.87 5.60
N THR A 62 -2.68 -1.80 4.86
CA THR A 62 -3.54 -1.42 3.72
C THR A 62 -2.80 -1.76 2.43
N VAL A 63 -3.30 -2.75 1.70
CA VAL A 63 -2.59 -3.33 0.54
C VAL A 63 -3.43 -3.15 -0.73
N ALA A 64 -2.86 -2.48 -1.73
CA ALA A 64 -3.41 -2.50 -3.08
C ALA A 64 -3.03 -3.84 -3.73
N VAL A 65 -4.04 -4.61 -4.15
CA VAL A 65 -3.82 -5.83 -4.92
C VAL A 65 -3.37 -5.42 -6.33
N VAL A 66 -2.16 -5.85 -6.71
CA VAL A 66 -1.55 -5.45 -7.99
C VAL A 66 -1.81 -6.54 -9.01
N THR A 67 -2.56 -6.19 -10.05
CA THR A 67 -2.79 -7.01 -11.24
C THR A 67 -2.74 -6.11 -12.46
N TYR A 68 -2.10 -6.56 -13.53
CA TYR A 68 -2.00 -5.81 -14.76
C TYR A 68 -1.90 -6.76 -15.95
N HIS A 69 -2.44 -6.34 -17.09
CA HIS A 69 -2.19 -7.01 -18.36
C HIS A 69 -0.92 -6.45 -18.99
N SER A 70 -0.08 -7.31 -19.55
CA SER A 70 1.03 -6.89 -20.42
C SER A 70 0.52 -6.50 -21.82
N GLU A 71 1.42 -6.14 -22.74
CA GLU A 71 1.13 -5.82 -24.14
C GLU A 71 -0.03 -4.80 -24.30
N ASP A 72 0.08 -3.67 -23.60
CA ASP A 72 -0.90 -2.59 -23.59
C ASP A 72 -2.35 -3.03 -23.28
N GLY A 73 -2.49 -4.08 -22.46
CA GLY A 73 -3.79 -4.58 -22.02
C GLY A 73 -4.30 -5.79 -22.81
N GLN A 74 -3.60 -6.23 -23.85
CA GLN A 74 -3.98 -7.39 -24.67
C GLN A 74 -3.27 -8.68 -24.28
N GLY A 75 -2.18 -8.58 -23.53
CA GLY A 75 -1.36 -9.70 -23.11
C GLY A 75 -1.93 -10.47 -21.90
N PRO A 76 -1.20 -11.48 -21.43
CA PRO A 76 -1.58 -12.23 -20.22
C PRO A 76 -1.71 -11.34 -18.98
N LEU A 77 -2.56 -11.77 -18.05
CA LEU A 77 -2.73 -11.12 -16.76
C LEU A 77 -1.58 -11.52 -15.83
N HIS A 78 -0.82 -10.53 -15.38
CA HIS A 78 0.27 -10.66 -14.43
C HIS A 78 -0.15 -10.23 -13.02
N TYR A 79 0.43 -10.89 -12.03
CA TYR A 79 0.07 -10.75 -10.62
C TYR A 79 1.26 -10.23 -9.81
N GLY A 80 1.03 -9.18 -9.02
CA GLY A 80 2.01 -8.73 -8.03
C GLY A 80 2.25 -9.83 -7.00
N VAL A 81 3.49 -10.29 -6.89
CA VAL A 81 3.86 -11.46 -6.08
C VAL A 81 3.34 -11.35 -4.63
N CYS A 82 3.74 -10.31 -3.91
CA CYS A 82 3.41 -10.18 -2.49
C CYS A 82 1.95 -9.79 -2.23
N SER A 83 1.40 -8.85 -3.00
CA SER A 83 0.03 -8.36 -2.76
C SER A 83 -1.03 -9.41 -3.09
N THR A 84 -0.83 -10.21 -4.15
CA THR A 84 -1.73 -11.32 -4.47
C THR A 84 -1.52 -12.54 -3.60
N TRP A 85 -0.30 -12.76 -3.08
CA TRP A 85 -0.05 -13.75 -2.04
C TRP A 85 -0.81 -13.39 -0.76
N LEU A 86 -0.69 -12.15 -0.26
CA LEU A 86 -1.42 -11.66 0.90
C LEU A 86 -2.94 -11.79 0.73
N ALA A 87 -3.46 -11.50 -0.47
CA ALA A 87 -4.89 -11.61 -0.77
C ALA A 87 -5.44 -13.06 -0.77
N ARG A 88 -4.56 -14.06 -0.82
CA ARG A 88 -4.92 -15.49 -0.82
C ARG A 88 -4.73 -16.19 0.53
N LEU A 89 -4.13 -15.51 1.50
CA LEU A 89 -3.90 -16.08 2.83
C LEU A 89 -5.21 -16.39 3.55
N GLN A 90 -5.16 -17.42 4.38
CA GLN A 90 -6.24 -17.84 5.27
C GLN A 90 -5.86 -17.56 6.72
N PRO A 91 -6.85 -17.34 7.61
CA PRO A 91 -6.58 -17.25 9.05
C PRO A 91 -5.81 -18.48 9.55
N GLY A 92 -4.70 -18.25 10.23
CA GLY A 92 -3.79 -19.31 10.70
C GLY A 92 -2.53 -19.48 9.84
N ASP A 93 -2.49 -18.93 8.62
CA ASP A 93 -1.29 -18.95 7.80
C ASP A 93 -0.15 -18.14 8.44
N THR A 94 1.08 -18.64 8.27
CA THR A 94 2.29 -17.95 8.76
C THR A 94 2.77 -16.91 7.76
N VAL A 95 3.00 -15.68 8.24
CA VAL A 95 3.53 -14.56 7.45
C VAL A 95 4.93 -14.21 7.95
N PRO A 96 6.01 -14.60 7.22
CA PRO A 96 7.36 -14.17 7.54
C PRO A 96 7.50 -12.66 7.30
N ALA A 97 7.74 -11.90 8.37
CA ALA A 97 7.84 -10.45 8.31
C ALA A 97 8.85 -9.91 9.33
N PHE A 98 9.28 -8.68 9.11
CA PHE A 98 10.10 -7.91 10.04
C PHE A 98 9.66 -6.45 10.04
N ILE A 99 9.91 -5.75 11.14
CA ILE A 99 9.59 -4.32 11.26
C ILE A 99 10.82 -3.50 10.86
N ARG A 100 10.65 -2.63 9.86
CA ARG A 100 11.62 -1.58 9.53
C ARG A 100 11.13 -0.26 10.09
N GLY A 101 11.82 0.28 11.10
CA GLY A 101 11.48 1.57 11.68
C GLY A 101 11.60 2.72 10.68
N ALA A 102 10.69 3.71 10.79
CA ALA A 102 10.70 4.94 9.99
C ALA A 102 10.83 6.16 10.91
N PRO A 103 12.05 6.52 11.40
CA PRO A 103 12.23 7.61 12.35
C PRO A 103 11.75 8.97 11.81
N LEU A 104 11.82 9.17 10.50
CA LEU A 104 11.39 10.40 9.81
C LEU A 104 9.88 10.44 9.50
N PHE A 105 9.13 9.38 9.83
CA PHE A 105 7.69 9.30 9.56
C PHE A 105 6.94 8.88 10.82
N ARG A 106 7.00 9.74 11.84
CA ARG A 106 6.32 9.58 13.13
C ARG A 106 5.55 10.84 13.45
N LEU A 107 4.58 10.72 14.35
CA LEU A 107 3.96 11.90 14.96
C LEU A 107 5.03 12.73 15.68
N PRO A 108 4.88 14.07 15.70
CA PRO A 108 5.72 14.92 16.53
C PRO A 108 5.69 14.46 17.99
N PRO A 109 6.82 14.57 18.73
CA PRO A 109 6.86 14.19 20.14
C PRO A 109 5.96 15.07 21.02
N THR A 110 5.71 16.31 20.58
CA THR A 110 4.81 17.27 21.23
C THR A 110 3.40 17.15 20.62
N PRO A 111 2.39 16.64 21.35
CA PRO A 111 1.06 16.36 20.79
C PRO A 111 0.29 17.59 20.29
N GLU A 112 0.64 18.78 20.76
CA GLU A 112 0.02 20.07 20.41
C GLU A 112 0.49 20.61 19.05
N VAL A 113 1.55 20.03 18.47
CA VAL A 113 2.08 20.47 17.17
C VAL A 113 1.09 20.11 16.06
N PRO A 114 0.64 21.09 15.25
CA PRO A 114 -0.31 20.82 14.19
C PRO A 114 0.32 19.97 13.06
N CYS A 115 -0.48 19.10 12.47
CA CYS A 115 -0.06 18.19 11.39
C CYS A 115 -0.98 18.30 10.17
N VAL A 116 -0.39 18.22 8.98
CA VAL A 116 -1.13 18.06 7.71
C VAL A 116 -0.72 16.73 7.10
N LEU A 117 -1.69 15.83 6.93
CA LEU A 117 -1.49 14.49 6.41
C LEU A 117 -2.00 14.44 4.97
N VAL A 118 -1.14 14.13 3.99
CA VAL A 118 -1.53 14.08 2.58
C VAL A 118 -1.28 12.67 2.04
N GLY A 119 -2.35 11.94 1.71
CA GLY A 119 -2.23 10.52 1.35
C GLY A 119 -3.40 10.01 0.51
N PRO A 120 -3.30 10.03 -0.84
CA PRO A 120 -4.33 9.46 -1.70
C PRO A 120 -4.28 7.93 -1.72
N GLY A 121 -5.44 7.29 -1.87
CA GLY A 121 -5.59 5.83 -1.94
C GLY A 121 -4.91 5.12 -0.77
N THR A 122 -4.14 4.08 -1.06
CA THR A 122 -3.38 3.34 -0.03
C THR A 122 -2.27 4.18 0.63
N GLY A 123 -1.96 5.37 0.13
CA GLY A 123 -1.10 6.34 0.80
C GLY A 123 -1.64 6.79 2.17
N VAL A 124 -2.92 6.53 2.46
CA VAL A 124 -3.53 6.79 3.77
C VAL A 124 -3.10 5.79 4.87
N ALA A 125 -2.48 4.67 4.48
CA ALA A 125 -2.13 3.57 5.39
C ALA A 125 -1.46 4.02 6.71
N PRO A 126 -0.34 4.77 6.71
CA PRO A 126 0.28 5.16 7.97
C PRO A 126 -0.55 6.19 8.74
N PHE A 127 -1.34 7.03 8.06
CA PHE A 127 -2.19 8.00 8.73
C PHE A 127 -3.29 7.33 9.53
N ARG A 128 -3.73 6.14 9.11
CA ARG A 128 -4.63 5.31 9.92
C ARG A 128 -4.06 5.02 11.30
N SER A 129 -2.78 4.65 11.37
CA SER A 129 -2.11 4.47 12.66
C SER A 129 -2.04 5.78 13.47
N PHE A 130 -1.88 6.93 12.80
CA PHE A 130 -1.77 8.23 13.48
C PHE A 130 -3.09 8.67 14.13
N TRP A 131 -4.21 8.59 13.40
CA TRP A 131 -5.50 8.95 14.00
C TRP A 131 -5.95 7.91 15.04
N GLN A 132 -5.64 6.63 14.85
CA GLN A 132 -5.88 5.60 15.89
C GLN A 132 -5.08 5.86 17.17
N HIS A 133 -3.82 6.27 17.04
CA HIS A 133 -2.99 6.64 18.19
C HIS A 133 -3.59 7.84 18.95
N ARG A 134 -4.03 8.87 18.22
CA ARG A 134 -4.70 10.04 18.80
C ARG A 134 -6.05 9.71 19.45
N LEU A 135 -6.87 8.86 18.82
CA LEU A 135 -8.12 8.39 19.41
C LEU A 135 -7.87 7.65 20.72
N HIS A 136 -6.88 6.77 20.75
CA HIS A 136 -6.51 6.07 21.98
C HIS A 136 -6.05 7.03 23.08
N HIS A 137 -5.21 8.02 22.74
CA HIS A 137 -4.78 9.07 23.67
C HIS A 137 -5.96 9.86 24.26
N LEU A 138 -6.93 10.27 23.42
CA LEU A 138 -8.13 10.98 23.87
C LEU A 138 -9.02 10.11 24.77
N ARG A 139 -9.23 8.85 24.41
CA ARG A 139 -10.01 7.89 25.21
C ARG A 139 -9.38 7.61 26.57
N ALA A 140 -8.05 7.71 26.67
CA ALA A 140 -7.31 7.58 27.91
C ALA A 140 -7.30 8.87 28.77
N GLY A 141 -8.02 9.93 28.37
CA GLY A 141 -8.02 11.21 29.07
C GLY A 141 -6.72 11.99 28.93
N GLY A 142 -5.99 11.79 27.83
CA GLY A 142 -4.72 12.43 27.56
C GLY A 142 -4.82 13.96 27.37
N ALA A 143 -3.66 14.61 27.34
CA ALA A 143 -3.54 16.05 27.12
C ALA A 143 -4.18 16.53 25.80
N PRO A 144 -4.52 17.82 25.67
CA PRO A 144 -5.04 18.39 24.43
C PRO A 144 -4.14 18.10 23.22
N LEU A 145 -4.76 17.94 22.05
CA LEU A 145 -4.06 17.64 20.81
C LEU A 145 -4.06 18.83 19.86
N GLY A 146 -2.98 18.99 19.10
CA GLY A 146 -2.89 19.97 18.02
C GLY A 146 -3.82 19.65 16.86
N SER A 147 -4.09 20.63 15.99
CA SER A 147 -4.90 20.41 14.78
C SER A 147 -4.27 19.32 13.89
N MET A 148 -5.08 18.41 13.34
CA MET A 148 -4.61 17.41 12.39
C MET A 148 -5.56 17.33 11.20
N VAL A 149 -5.12 17.85 10.06
CA VAL A 149 -5.90 17.88 8.83
C VAL A 149 -5.48 16.69 7.96
N LEU A 150 -6.45 15.91 7.49
CA LEU A 150 -6.23 14.86 6.51
C LEU A 150 -6.69 15.34 5.13
N VAL A 151 -5.80 15.29 4.15
CA VAL A 151 -6.08 15.48 2.72
C VAL A 151 -6.02 14.11 2.05
N PHE A 152 -7.19 13.53 1.85
CA PHE A 152 -7.39 12.22 1.21
C PHE A 152 -7.80 12.40 -0.26
N GLY A 153 -7.50 11.40 -1.08
CA GLY A 153 -7.91 11.40 -2.49
C GLY A 153 -8.19 9.99 -2.99
N CYS A 154 -9.24 9.83 -3.80
CA CYS A 154 -9.61 8.56 -4.43
C CYS A 154 -10.30 8.79 -5.79
N ARG A 155 -10.78 7.73 -6.45
CA ARG A 155 -11.45 7.83 -7.75
C ARG A 155 -12.89 8.31 -7.57
N SER A 156 -13.66 7.64 -6.72
CA SER A 156 -15.06 7.96 -6.43
C SER A 156 -15.41 7.63 -4.99
N SER A 157 -16.28 8.45 -4.41
CA SER A 157 -16.84 8.30 -3.08
C SER A 157 -17.52 6.95 -2.83
N ALA A 158 -18.04 6.30 -3.87
CA ALA A 158 -18.76 5.03 -3.78
C ALA A 158 -17.88 3.80 -4.03
N LEU A 159 -16.68 3.97 -4.59
CA LEU A 159 -15.84 2.85 -5.04
C LEU A 159 -14.63 2.62 -4.14
N ASP A 160 -13.79 3.63 -3.96
CA ASP A 160 -12.46 3.48 -3.35
C ASP A 160 -12.19 4.50 -2.22
N HIS A 161 -13.25 5.02 -1.62
CA HIS A 161 -13.19 5.81 -0.38
C HIS A 161 -12.97 4.91 0.84
N ILE A 162 -11.80 4.27 0.89
CA ILE A 162 -11.39 3.39 1.98
C ILE A 162 -11.35 4.13 3.32
N TYR A 163 -11.70 3.44 4.42
CA TYR A 163 -11.75 3.98 5.79
C TYR A 163 -12.66 5.19 6.01
N ARG A 164 -13.61 5.48 5.12
CA ARG A 164 -14.53 6.64 5.25
C ARG A 164 -15.17 6.76 6.63
N GLN A 165 -15.70 5.66 7.17
CA GLN A 165 -16.35 5.64 8.48
C GLN A 165 -15.36 5.90 9.62
N GLU A 166 -14.16 5.30 9.57
CA GLU A 166 -13.12 5.54 10.57
C GLU A 166 -12.63 7.00 10.55
N MET A 167 -12.51 7.60 9.36
CA MET A 167 -12.15 9.01 9.23
C MET A 167 -13.22 9.93 9.82
N GLN A 168 -14.49 9.62 9.60
CA GLN A 168 -15.62 10.34 10.19
C GLN A 168 -15.60 10.24 11.71
N GLU A 169 -15.46 9.03 12.25
CA GLU A 169 -15.36 8.80 13.70
C GLU A 169 -14.15 9.56 14.30
N ALA A 170 -13.00 9.52 13.61
CA ALA A 170 -11.80 10.22 14.05
C ALA A 170 -11.99 11.74 14.08
N GLN A 171 -12.77 12.30 13.14
CA GLN A 171 -13.10 13.72 13.13
C GLN A 171 -14.08 14.08 14.25
N GLU A 172 -15.14 13.29 14.44
CA GLU A 172 -16.15 13.50 15.48
C GLU A 172 -15.55 13.43 16.90
N GLN A 173 -14.59 12.55 17.12
CA GLN A 173 -13.88 12.41 18.40
C GLN A 173 -12.70 13.39 18.57
N GLY A 174 -12.40 14.24 17.58
CA GLY A 174 -11.34 15.27 17.68
C GLY A 174 -9.92 14.75 17.44
N ALA A 175 -9.75 13.49 16.99
CA ALA A 175 -8.46 12.98 16.56
C ALA A 175 -8.02 13.60 15.22
N LEU A 176 -8.97 13.89 14.32
CA LEU A 176 -8.77 14.72 13.14
C LEU A 176 -9.56 16.02 13.31
N SER A 177 -8.96 17.17 13.00
CA SER A 177 -9.67 18.45 13.02
C SER A 177 -10.50 18.66 11.75
N GLN A 178 -10.03 18.12 10.62
CA GLN A 178 -10.70 18.23 9.33
C GLN A 178 -10.26 17.12 8.38
N VAL A 179 -11.19 16.59 7.60
CA VAL A 179 -10.93 15.69 6.46
C VAL A 179 -11.35 16.39 5.17
N LEU A 180 -10.39 16.58 4.27
CA LEU A 180 -10.58 17.07 2.91
C LEU A 180 -10.44 15.89 1.94
N THR A 181 -11.44 15.65 1.10
CA THR A 181 -11.41 14.55 0.12
C THR A 181 -11.50 15.07 -1.31
N ALA A 182 -10.56 14.64 -2.16
CA ALA A 182 -10.58 14.88 -3.59
C ALA A 182 -11.01 13.61 -4.35
N PHE A 183 -11.96 13.75 -5.28
CA PHE A 183 -12.40 12.67 -6.16
C PHE A 183 -11.95 12.93 -7.59
N SER A 184 -11.17 12.01 -8.17
CA SER A 184 -10.58 12.18 -9.51
C SER A 184 -11.47 11.72 -10.66
N ARG A 185 -12.51 10.91 -10.37
CA ARG A 185 -13.39 10.26 -11.36
C ARG A 185 -14.84 10.18 -10.87
N GLU A 186 -15.29 11.14 -10.06
CA GLU A 186 -16.67 11.15 -9.58
C GLU A 186 -17.63 11.52 -10.73
N PRO A 187 -18.68 10.71 -10.99
CA PRO A 187 -19.67 11.04 -12.00
C PRO A 187 -20.37 12.37 -11.72
N GLY A 188 -20.53 13.21 -12.75
CA GLY A 188 -21.25 14.48 -12.63
C GLY A 188 -20.42 15.64 -12.05
N THR A 189 -19.15 15.42 -11.70
CA THR A 189 -18.26 16.47 -11.18
C THR A 189 -17.34 16.97 -12.29
N PRO A 190 -17.33 18.28 -12.61
CA PRO A 190 -16.39 18.84 -13.58
C PRO A 190 -14.95 18.72 -13.07
N LYS A 191 -14.01 18.53 -14.01
CA LYS A 191 -12.58 18.42 -13.75
C LYS A 191 -11.90 19.78 -13.62
#